data_AF-A0A1J7C8F6-F1
#
_entry.id   AF-A0A1J7C8F6-F1
#
_cell.length_a   1.000
_cell.length_b   1.000
_cell.length_c   1.000
_cell.angle_alpha   90.00
_cell.angle_beta   90.00
_cell.angle_gamma   90.00
#
_symmetry.space_group_name_H-M   'P 1'
#
loop_
_entity.id
_entity.type
_entity.pdbx_description
1 polymer ?
#
loop_
_entity_poly.entity_id
_entity_poly.type
_entity_poly.pdbx_seq_one_letter_code
_entity_poly.pdbx_strand_id
1 'polypeptide(L)' 'MLWAPREYDLSRLSDEGMSEALLFHYLSRAPVAEAFLCRRWLYAIWEAAARYIHTGQLDHDLFVRAGRELIPWLD' A
#
# COMPACT_ATOMS: atom_id res chain seq x y z
N MET A 1 15.50 10.99 -8.62
CA MET A 1 15.41 9.56 -8.25
C MET A 1 14.74 9.52 -6.89
N LEU A 2 13.44 9.19 -6.84
CA LEU A 2 12.75 9.02 -5.56
C LEU A 2 13.15 7.66 -5.02
N TRP A 3 13.91 7.65 -3.94
CA TRP A 3 14.31 6.42 -3.28
C TRP A 3 13.14 6.01 -2.37
N ALA A 4 12.47 4.92 -2.73
CA ALA A 4 11.44 4.31 -1.91
C ALA A 4 11.75 2.80 -1.78
N PRO A 5 11.40 2.17 -0.65
CA PRO A 5 11.40 0.72 -0.56
C PRO A 5 10.55 0.12 -1.68
N ARG A 6 11.00 -0.96 -2.31
CA ARG A 6 10.24 -1.71 -3.34
C ARG A 6 8.81 -2.07 -2.93
N GLU A 7 8.60 -2.19 -1.62
CA GLU A 7 7.31 -2.47 -1.00
C GLU A 7 6.26 -1.40 -1.31
N TYR A 8 6.68 -0.14 -1.53
CA TYR A 8 5.77 0.92 -1.96
C TYR A 8 5.14 0.58 -3.32
N ASP A 9 5.95 0.18 -4.31
CA ASP A 9 5.44 -0.22 -5.62
C ASP A 9 4.60 -1.50 -5.55
N LEU A 10 5.01 -2.48 -4.74
CA LEU A 10 4.27 -3.74 -4.55
C LEU A 10 2.91 -3.51 -3.88
N SER A 11 2.80 -2.53 -2.98
CA SER A 11 1.53 -2.26 -2.29
C SER A 11 0.40 -1.90 -3.24
N ARG A 12 0.72 -1.30 -4.39
CA ARG A 12 -0.22 -0.95 -5.47
C ARG A 12 -0.76 -2.15 -6.24
N LEU A 13 -0.15 -3.32 -6.07
CA LEU A 13 -0.61 -4.58 -6.68
C LEU A 13 -1.55 -5.37 -5.76
N SER A 14 -1.94 -4.80 -4.61
CA SER A 14 -2.82 -5.47 -3.64
C SER A 14 -4.30 -5.49 -4.06
N ASP A 15 -4.64 -4.92 -5.23
CA ASP A 15 -5.98 -4.95 -5.79
C ASP A 15 -6.30 -6.36 -6.35
N GLU A 16 -7.58 -6.74 -6.28
CA GLU A 16 -8.07 -8.04 -6.75
C GLU A 16 -7.84 -8.24 -8.26
N GLY A 17 -7.59 -9.48 -8.67
CA GLY A 17 -7.49 -9.88 -10.08
C GLY A 17 -6.05 -10.08 -10.58
N MET A 18 -5.71 -9.54 -11.75
CA MET A 18 -4.41 -9.81 -12.38
C MET A 18 -3.22 -9.21 -11.60
N SER A 19 -3.44 -8.12 -10.87
CA SER A 19 -2.45 -7.49 -9.98
C SER A 19 -2.04 -8.42 -8.84
N GLU A 20 -3.00 -9.10 -8.23
CA GLU A 20 -2.76 -10.06 -7.16
C GLU A 20 -1.92 -11.26 -7.65
N ALA A 21 -2.23 -11.79 -8.84
CA ALA A 21 -1.44 -12.87 -9.44
C ALA A 21 0.03 -12.44 -9.70
N LEU A 22 0.23 -11.20 -10.15
CA LEU A 22 1.56 -10.63 -10.33
C LEU A 22 2.30 -10.48 -9.00
N LEU A 23 1.62 -9.96 -7.97
CA LEU A 23 2.18 -9.81 -6.63
C LEU A 23 2.58 -11.18 -6.06
N PHE A 24 1.72 -12.19 -6.19
CA PHE A 24 2.00 -13.56 -5.76
C PHE A 24 3.25 -14.11 -6.45
N HIS A 25 3.35 -14.00 -7.78
CA HIS A 25 4.52 -14.45 -8.52
C HIS A 25 5.79 -13.69 -8.12
N TYR A 26 5.71 -12.39 -7.86
CA TYR A 26 6.85 -11.62 -7.36
C TYR A 26 7.33 -12.15 -6.01
N LEU A 27 6.40 -12.29 -5.05
CA LEU A 27 6.71 -12.72 -3.68
C LEU A 27 7.27 -14.15 -3.63
N SER A 28 6.90 -15.02 -4.57
CA SER A 28 7.48 -16.36 -4.70
C SER A 28 9.00 -16.38 -4.98
N ARG A 29 9.53 -15.29 -5.56
CA ARG A 29 10.95 -15.15 -5.90
C ARG A 29 11.69 -14.21 -4.97
N ALA A 30 10.99 -13.19 -4.48
CA ALA A 30 11.56 -12.10 -3.71
C ALA A 30 10.64 -11.78 -2.51
N PRO A 31 10.69 -12.60 -1.45
CA PRO A 31 9.84 -12.40 -0.29
C PRO A 31 10.14 -11.04 0.38
N VAL A 32 9.09 -10.43 0.91
CA VAL A 32 9.15 -9.22 1.73
C VAL A 32 9.06 -9.59 3.19
N ALA A 33 9.42 -8.66 4.08
CA ALA A 33 9.26 -8.90 5.51
C ALA A 33 7.78 -9.03 5.88
N GLU A 34 7.46 -9.82 6.89
CA GLU A 34 6.08 -10.04 7.37
C GLU A 34 5.36 -8.71 7.71
N ALA A 35 6.11 -7.76 8.28
CA ALA A 35 5.64 -6.41 8.56
C ALA A 35 5.21 -5.60 7.31
N PHE A 36 5.43 -6.11 6.10
CA PHE A 36 4.89 -5.54 4.86
C PHE A 36 3.36 -5.42 4.90
N LEU A 37 2.66 -6.37 5.53
CA LEU A 37 1.20 -6.35 5.62
C LEU A 37 0.66 -5.09 6.32
N CYS A 38 1.38 -4.62 7.34
CA CYS A 38 1.13 -3.36 8.02
C CYS A 38 1.54 -2.16 7.15
N ARG A 39 2.78 -2.18 6.63
CA ARG A 39 3.34 -1.05 5.85
C ARG A 39 2.55 -0.74 4.58
N ARG A 40 1.90 -1.74 3.99
CA ARG A 40 0.91 -1.58 2.91
C ARG A 40 -0.12 -0.48 3.22
N TRP A 41 -0.67 -0.46 4.42
CA TRP A 41 -1.69 0.53 4.79
C TRP A 41 -1.09 1.92 4.96
N LEU A 42 0.15 2.02 5.45
CA LEU A 42 0.89 3.27 5.48
C LEU A 42 1.12 3.82 4.06
N TYR A 43 1.47 2.97 3.10
CA TYR A 43 1.62 3.36 1.70
C TYR A 43 0.31 3.79 1.05
N ALA A 44 -0.81 3.13 1.38
CA ALA A 44 -2.13 3.54 0.93
C ALA A 44 -2.55 4.93 1.45
N ILE A 45 -2.29 5.21 2.73
CA ILE A 45 -2.52 6.54 3.33
C ILE A 45 -1.65 7.60 2.66
N TRP A 46 -0.36 7.30 2.46
CA TRP A 46 0.57 8.19 1.77
C TRP A 46 0.09 8.53 0.36
N GLU A 47 -0.30 7.53 -0.43
CA GLU A 47 -0.77 7.73 -1.80
C GLU A 47 -2.07 8.55 -1.84
N ALA A 48 -3.03 8.26 -0.95
CA ALA A 48 -4.27 9.01 -0.85
C ALA A 48 -4.01 10.49 -0.48
N ALA A 49 -3.10 10.76 0.46
CA ALA A 49 -2.70 12.12 0.82
C ALA A 49 -1.96 12.83 -0.33
N ALA A 50 -1.02 12.15 -1.00
CA ALA A 50 -0.31 12.69 -2.15
C ALA A 50 -1.27 13.06 -3.28
N ARG A 51 -2.21 12.17 -3.62
CA ARG A 51 -3.26 12.42 -4.61
C ARG A 51 -4.14 13.60 -4.20
N TYR A 52 -4.54 13.69 -2.94
CA TYR A 52 -5.33 14.81 -2.44
C TYR A 52 -4.60 16.14 -2.59
N ILE A 53 -3.31 16.21 -2.24
CA ILE A 53 -2.49 17.43 -2.39
C ILE A 53 -2.43 17.88 -3.86
N HIS A 54 -2.29 16.94 -4.80
CA HIS A 54 -2.14 17.26 -6.22
C HIS A 54 -3.46 17.52 -6.95
N THR A 55 -4.56 16.91 -6.50
CA THR A 55 -5.84 16.93 -7.24
C THR A 55 -6.98 17.61 -6.49
N GLY A 56 -6.82 17.88 -5.20
CA GLY A 56 -7.87 18.35 -4.30
C GLY A 56 -8.96 17.31 -3.99
N GLN A 57 -8.84 16.07 -4.49
CA GLN A 57 -9.81 15.00 -4.31
C GLN A 57 -9.23 13.89 -3.44
N LEU A 58 -9.83 13.65 -2.27
CA LEU A 58 -9.44 12.57 -1.37
C LEU A 58 -10.31 11.35 -1.65
N ASP A 59 -9.66 10.20 -1.85
CA ASP A 59 -10.35 8.91 -1.77
C ASP A 59 -10.63 8.59 -0.29
N HIS A 60 -11.76 9.07 0.20
CA HIS A 60 -12.13 9.02 1.61
C HIS A 60 -12.29 7.57 2.10
N ASP A 61 -12.87 6.70 1.27
CA ASP A 61 -13.10 5.30 1.63
C ASP A 61 -11.79 4.53 1.78
N LEU A 62 -10.85 4.74 0.85
CA LEU A 62 -9.50 4.18 0.95
C LEU A 62 -8.78 4.71 2.19
N PHE A 63 -8.82 6.03 2.43
CA PHE A 63 -8.10 6.65 3.53
C PHE A 63 -8.60 6.16 4.90
N VAL A 64 -9.92 6.11 5.10
CA VAL A 64 -10.52 5.62 6.35
C VAL A 64 -10.25 4.13 6.54
N ARG A 65 -10.39 3.33 5.49
CA ARG A 65 -10.10 1.89 5.55
C ARG A 65 -8.64 1.64 5.93
N ALA A 66 -7.70 2.27 5.22
CA ALA A 66 -6.28 2.11 5.49
C ALA A 66 -5.91 2.53 6.92
N GLY A 67 -6.49 3.64 7.42
CA GLY A 67 -6.34 4.04 8.81
C GLY A 67 -6.83 2.99 9.80
N ARG A 68 -8.05 2.48 9.61
CA ARG A 68 -8.63 1.44 10.48
C ARG A 68 -7.80 0.17 10.50
N GLU A 69 -7.29 -0.26 9.35
CA GLU A 69 -6.52 -1.50 9.23
C GLU A 69 -5.05 -1.34 9.66
N LEU A 70 -4.55 -0.09 9.74
CA LEU A 70 -3.21 0.22 10.26
C LEU A 70 -3.18 0.23 11.79
N ILE A 71 -4.23 0.73 12.45
CA ILE A 71 -4.29 0.89 13.92
C ILE A 71 -3.85 -0.36 14.70
N PRO A 72 -4.29 -1.60 14.37
CA PRO A 72 -3.90 -2.81 15.11
C PRO A 72 -2.40 -3.13 15.11
N TRP A 73 -1.59 -2.40 14.32
CA TRP A 73 -0.16 -2.63 14.16
C TRP A 73 0.70 -1.53 14.76
N LEU A 74 0.12 -0.57 15.48
CA LEU A 74 0.81 0.61 16.06
C LEU A 74 1.04 0.50 17.57
N ASP A 75 0.70 -0.64 18.19
CA ASP A 75 0.93 -0.91 19.61
C ASP A 75 2.41 -1.16 19.93
#